data_AF-A0A060CPW0-F1
#
_entry.id   AF-A0A060CPW0-F1
#
_cell.length_a   1.000
_cell.length_b   1.000
_cell.length_c   1.000
_cell.angle_alpha   90.00
_cell.angle_beta   90.00
_cell.angle_gamma   90.00
#
_symmetry.space_group_name_H-M   'P 1'
#
loop_
_entity.id
_entity.type
_entity.pdbx_description
1 polymer ?
#
loop_
_entity_poly.entity_id
_entity_poly.type
_entity_poly.pdbx_seq_one_letter_code
_entity_poly.pdbx_strand_id
1 'polypeptide(L)'
;NKLAERFPDKEFSTLAYLYSVAPPKHIKPLPNVNIMLCDIDCYREVPLTENKSGQEFVKNMEGWYKNSNNIFVWDYGINFDNYISPFPNFFILQPNMQLFKRNGVNMHFSQIASIKGGDFSELRSYVVSKLLWNVDVNVDSVIHSFLNGYYGDAAPYLY
;
A
#
# COMPACT_ATOMS: atom_id res chain seq x y z
N ASN A 1 11.56 -16.53 -16.73
CA ASN A 1 12.32 -16.78 -15.48
C ASN A 1 13.73 -17.36 -15.70
N LYS A 2 14.35 -17.25 -16.88
CA LYS A 2 15.70 -17.79 -17.13
C LYS A 2 16.79 -17.18 -16.23
N LEU A 3 16.66 -15.89 -15.86
CA LEU A 3 17.58 -15.24 -14.92
C LEU A 3 17.41 -15.78 -13.50
N ALA A 4 16.16 -15.98 -13.07
CA ALA A 4 15.84 -16.55 -11.78
C ALA A 4 16.35 -18.00 -11.64
N GLU A 5 16.32 -18.81 -12.71
CA GLU A 5 16.95 -20.14 -12.75
C GLU A 5 18.48 -20.06 -12.68
N ARG A 6 19.08 -19.10 -13.39
CA ARG A 6 20.54 -18.92 -13.45
C ARG A 6 21.14 -18.43 -12.13
N PHE A 7 20.38 -17.64 -11.37
CA PHE A 7 20.82 -17.01 -10.11
C PHE A 7 19.83 -17.30 -8.99
N PRO A 8 19.78 -18.54 -8.49
CA PRO A 8 18.78 -18.95 -7.48
C PRO A 8 18.97 -18.26 -6.12
N ASP A 9 20.14 -17.67 -5.86
CA ASP A 9 20.48 -16.92 -4.65
C ASP A 9 20.12 -15.42 -4.73
N LYS A 10 19.54 -14.97 -5.85
CA LYS A 10 19.11 -13.59 -6.07
C LYS A 10 17.60 -13.51 -6.20
N GLU A 11 17.01 -12.45 -5.67
CA GLU A 11 15.61 -12.11 -5.90
C GLU A 11 15.45 -11.18 -7.10
N PHE A 12 14.43 -11.44 -7.90
CA PHE A 12 14.07 -10.64 -9.06
C PHE A 12 12.67 -10.06 -8.88
N SER A 13 12.57 -8.73 -8.93
CA SER A 13 11.26 -8.07 -8.89
C SER A 13 10.68 -7.93 -10.28
N THR A 14 9.41 -8.26 -10.43
CA THR A 14 8.65 -8.06 -11.67
C THR A 14 7.45 -7.18 -11.38
N LEU A 15 7.28 -6.13 -12.18
CA LEU A 15 6.16 -5.20 -12.07
C LEU A 15 4.91 -5.83 -12.69
N ALA A 16 3.90 -6.06 -11.86
CA ALA A 16 2.52 -6.25 -12.27
C ALA A 16 1.86 -4.87 -12.23
N TYR A 17 2.13 -4.06 -13.24
CA TYR A 17 1.80 -2.65 -13.29
C TYR A 17 1.10 -2.27 -14.60
N LEU A 18 0.07 -1.42 -14.50
CA LEU A 18 -0.76 -0.99 -15.63
C LEU A 18 -1.27 -2.18 -16.46
N TYR A 19 -0.83 -2.30 -17.71
CA TYR A 19 -1.27 -3.36 -18.64
C TYR A 19 -0.90 -4.79 -18.21
N SER A 20 0.04 -4.95 -17.26
CA SER A 20 0.59 -6.24 -16.82
C SER A 20 0.06 -6.70 -15.46
N VAL A 21 -0.90 -5.98 -14.87
CA VAL A 21 -1.42 -6.27 -13.52
C VAL A 21 -2.07 -7.65 -13.44
N ALA A 22 -2.76 -8.08 -14.51
CA ALA A 22 -3.45 -9.36 -14.51
C ALA A 22 -2.47 -10.55 -14.51
N PRO A 23 -2.66 -11.57 -13.65
CA PRO A 23 -1.79 -12.73 -13.61
C PRO A 23 -1.83 -13.53 -14.93
N PRO A 24 -0.69 -14.09 -15.36
CA PRO A 24 -0.63 -14.92 -16.56
C PRO A 24 -1.43 -16.22 -16.37
N LYS A 25 -2.05 -16.72 -17.46
CA LYS A 25 -2.90 -17.91 -17.42
C LYS A 25 -2.15 -19.24 -17.30
N HIS A 26 -0.89 -19.29 -17.75
CA HIS A 26 -0.18 -20.56 -17.99
C HIS A 26 1.24 -20.61 -17.41
N ILE A 27 1.69 -19.55 -16.74
CA ILE A 27 3.06 -19.44 -16.24
C ILE A 27 3.00 -19.10 -14.76
N LYS A 28 3.83 -19.76 -13.95
CA LYS A 28 4.01 -19.41 -12.55
C LYS A 28 5.42 -18.81 -12.34
N PRO A 29 5.55 -17.74 -11.54
CA PRO A 29 6.85 -17.23 -11.14
C PRO A 29 7.64 -18.28 -10.36
N LEU A 30 8.96 -18.27 -10.47
CA LEU A 30 9.82 -19.06 -9.59
C LEU A 30 9.84 -18.45 -8.19
N PRO A 31 10.20 -19.20 -7.13
CA PRO A 31 10.17 -18.71 -5.76
C PRO A 31 10.99 -17.43 -5.51
N ASN A 32 12.09 -17.24 -6.24
CA ASN A 32 12.95 -16.05 -6.18
C ASN A 32 12.51 -14.93 -7.15
N VAL A 33 11.27 -14.97 -7.63
CA VAL A 33 10.64 -13.89 -8.39
C VAL A 33 9.52 -13.29 -7.55
N ASN A 34 9.67 -12.03 -7.16
CA ASN A 34 8.60 -11.29 -6.49
C ASN A 34 7.70 -10.59 -7.52
N ILE A 35 6.42 -10.50 -7.20
CA ILE A 35 5.41 -9.81 -7.99
C ILE A 35 5.10 -8.50 -7.28
N MET A 36 5.51 -7.38 -7.88
CA MET A 36 5.21 -6.05 -7.38
C MET A 36 3.90 -5.56 -8.00
N LEU A 37 2.82 -5.61 -7.22
CA LEU A 37 1.51 -5.05 -7.56
C LEU A 37 1.45 -3.60 -7.12
N CYS A 38 0.98 -2.73 -8.00
CA CYS A 38 0.77 -1.33 -7.64
C CYS A 38 -0.66 -0.91 -7.94
N ASP A 39 -1.26 -0.15 -7.04
CA ASP A 39 -2.66 0.24 -7.07
C ASP A 39 -2.84 1.69 -7.58
N ILE A 40 -1.93 2.19 -8.43
CA ILE A 40 -1.91 3.60 -8.86
C ILE A 40 -3.26 4.06 -9.45
N ASP A 41 -3.91 3.20 -10.24
CA ASP A 41 -5.19 3.48 -10.93
C ASP A 41 -6.41 3.38 -10.00
N CYS A 42 -6.21 3.02 -8.72
CA CYS A 42 -7.30 2.91 -7.76
C CYS A 42 -7.73 4.28 -7.25
N TYR A 43 -9.04 4.49 -7.14
CA TYR A 43 -9.55 5.65 -6.43
C TYR A 43 -9.47 5.39 -4.92
N ARG A 44 -9.28 6.46 -4.13
CA ARG A 44 -8.90 6.43 -2.70
C ARG A 44 -9.93 7.12 -1.79
N GLU A 45 -11.15 7.24 -2.30
CA GLU A 45 -12.33 7.79 -1.64
C GLU A 45 -13.02 6.80 -0.71
N VAL A 46 -12.76 5.51 -0.88
CA VAL A 46 -13.25 4.40 -0.04
C VAL A 46 -12.21 3.28 0.01
N PRO A 47 -12.32 2.31 0.94
CA PRO A 47 -11.47 1.12 0.93
C PRO A 47 -11.52 0.40 -0.44
N LEU A 48 -10.43 -0.27 -0.82
CA LEU A 48 -10.29 -0.90 -2.15
C LEU A 48 -11.41 -1.91 -2.46
N THR A 49 -12.08 -2.45 -1.45
CA THR A 49 -13.20 -3.38 -1.63
C THR A 49 -14.51 -2.71 -2.03
N GLU A 50 -14.61 -1.38 -1.99
CA GLU A 50 -15.87 -0.65 -2.06
C GLU A 50 -16.05 0.17 -3.35
N ASN A 51 -15.00 0.39 -4.14
CA ASN A 51 -15.09 0.99 -5.47
C ASN A 51 -14.65 0.03 -6.58
N LYS A 52 -15.00 0.36 -7.82
CA LYS A 52 -14.75 -0.52 -8.98
C LYS A 52 -13.27 -0.73 -9.25
N SER A 53 -12.46 0.34 -9.22
CA SER A 53 -11.03 0.25 -9.53
C SER A 53 -10.27 -0.55 -8.46
N GLY A 54 -10.60 -0.36 -7.19
CA GLY A 54 -10.06 -1.16 -6.09
C GLY A 54 -10.47 -2.63 -6.17
N GLN A 55 -11.73 -2.93 -6.49
CA GLN A 55 -12.19 -4.33 -6.63
C GLN A 55 -11.45 -5.07 -7.76
N GLU A 56 -11.12 -4.37 -8.85
CA GLU A 56 -10.31 -4.92 -9.93
C GLU A 56 -8.86 -5.19 -9.49
N PHE A 57 -8.26 -4.28 -8.71
CA PHE A 57 -6.96 -4.53 -8.09
C PHE A 57 -6.99 -5.74 -7.14
N VAL A 58 -8.00 -5.83 -6.27
CA VAL A 58 -8.16 -6.94 -5.32
C VAL A 58 -8.28 -8.27 -6.05
N LYS A 59 -9.07 -8.34 -7.12
CA LYS A 59 -9.18 -9.53 -7.96
C LYS A 59 -7.82 -9.97 -8.54
N ASN A 60 -7.01 -9.02 -8.99
CA ASN A 60 -5.68 -9.32 -9.52
C ASN A 60 -4.74 -9.79 -8.41
N MET A 61 -4.76 -9.14 -7.25
CA MET A 61 -3.98 -9.54 -6.07
C MET A 61 -4.33 -10.96 -5.61
N GLU A 62 -5.61 -11.30 -5.48
CA GLU A 62 -6.08 -12.65 -5.16
C GLU A 62 -5.66 -13.67 -6.22
N GLY A 63 -5.67 -13.27 -7.50
CA GLY A 63 -5.19 -14.09 -8.60
C GLY A 63 -3.69 -14.37 -8.50
N TRP A 64 -2.88 -13.38 -8.13
CA TRP A 64 -1.44 -13.54 -7.91
C TRP A 64 -1.14 -14.37 -6.67
N TYR A 65 -1.88 -14.19 -5.58
CA TYR A 65 -1.73 -14.96 -4.35
C TYR A 65 -1.91 -16.47 -4.58
N LYS A 66 -2.79 -16.88 -5.52
CA LYS A 66 -2.94 -18.28 -5.94
C LYS A 66 -1.72 -18.84 -6.70
N ASN A 67 -0.86 -17.98 -7.24
CA ASN A 67 0.25 -18.34 -8.12
C ASN A 67 1.63 -18.07 -7.54
N SER A 68 1.74 -17.25 -6.48
CA SER A 68 2.99 -16.87 -5.85
C SER A 68 2.79 -16.59 -4.36
N ASN A 69 3.80 -16.95 -3.56
CA ASN A 69 3.90 -16.58 -2.14
C ASN A 69 4.85 -15.40 -1.91
N ASN A 70 5.31 -14.75 -2.99
CA ASN A 70 6.26 -13.63 -2.96
C ASN A 70 5.61 -12.40 -3.61
N ILE A 71 4.75 -11.73 -2.83
CA ILE A 71 3.91 -10.62 -3.28
C ILE A 71 4.32 -9.33 -2.58
N PHE A 72 4.72 -8.36 -3.39
CA PHE A 72 5.08 -7.02 -2.96
C PHE A 72 3.97 -6.05 -3.41
N VAL A 73 3.37 -5.31 -2.48
CA VAL A 73 2.50 -4.18 -2.82
C VAL A 73 3.25 -2.85 -2.75
N TRP A 74 3.14 -2.08 -3.82
CA TRP A 74 3.43 -0.65 -3.85
C TRP A 74 2.10 0.12 -3.80
N ASP A 75 1.75 0.56 -2.59
CA ASP A 75 0.53 1.32 -2.29
C ASP A 75 0.80 2.83 -2.37
N TYR A 76 -0.22 3.63 -2.65
CA TYR A 76 -0.11 5.09 -2.69
C TYR A 76 -1.06 5.74 -1.68
N GLY A 77 -0.49 6.51 -0.75
CA GLY A 77 -1.21 7.43 0.13
C GLY A 77 -1.08 8.89 -0.32
N ILE A 78 -0.77 9.12 -1.59
CA ILE A 78 -0.43 10.42 -2.17
C ILE A 78 -1.32 10.76 -3.36
N ASN A 79 -1.63 12.04 -3.53
CA ASN A 79 -2.35 12.57 -4.70
C ASN A 79 -1.34 13.17 -5.70
N PHE A 80 -1.01 12.45 -6.77
CA PHE A 80 -0.08 12.97 -7.78
C PHE A 80 -0.69 14.04 -8.68
N ASP A 81 -2.01 14.03 -8.88
CA ASP A 81 -2.69 15.06 -9.68
C ASP A 81 -2.64 16.42 -9.00
N ASN A 82 -2.72 16.43 -7.66
CA ASN A 82 -2.68 17.65 -6.85
C ASN A 82 -1.92 17.42 -5.54
N TYR A 83 -0.58 17.43 -5.61
CA TYR A 83 0.32 17.09 -4.50
C TYR A 83 0.09 17.91 -3.21
N ILE A 84 -0.24 19.20 -3.34
CA ILE A 84 -0.41 20.12 -2.21
C ILE A 84 -1.85 20.16 -1.68
N SER A 85 -2.81 19.57 -2.39
CA SER A 85 -4.21 19.58 -1.98
C SER A 85 -4.44 18.63 -0.82
N PRO A 86 -5.40 18.92 0.08
CA PRO A 86 -5.85 17.96 1.09
C PRO A 86 -6.21 16.62 0.45
N PHE A 87 -5.79 15.52 1.07
CA PHE A 87 -6.06 14.17 0.60
C PHE A 87 -6.67 13.34 1.74
N PRO A 88 -8.00 13.44 1.93
CA PRO A 88 -8.69 12.90 3.10
C PRO A 88 -8.89 11.39 2.98
N ASN A 89 -7.83 10.61 3.19
CA ASN A 89 -7.83 9.16 3.00
C ASN A 89 -7.20 8.38 4.17
N PHE A 90 -7.06 8.99 5.36
CA PHE A 90 -6.52 8.28 6.53
C PHE A 90 -7.36 7.04 6.90
N PHE A 91 -8.68 7.12 6.76
CA PHE A 91 -9.60 6.05 7.13
C PHE A 91 -9.48 4.79 6.26
N ILE A 92 -8.92 4.89 5.04
CA ILE A 92 -8.73 3.73 4.16
C ILE A 92 -7.42 2.97 4.44
N LEU A 93 -6.45 3.59 5.12
CA LEU A 93 -5.11 3.03 5.29
C LEU A 93 -5.16 1.67 6.00
N GLN A 94 -5.79 1.61 7.17
CA GLN A 94 -5.91 0.36 7.94
C GLN A 94 -6.67 -0.76 7.21
N PRO A 95 -7.91 -0.55 6.71
CA PRO A 95 -8.64 -1.62 6.04
C PRO A 95 -7.91 -2.14 4.80
N ASN A 96 -7.23 -1.27 4.04
CA ASN A 96 -6.42 -1.69 2.90
C ASN A 96 -5.19 -2.49 3.32
N MET A 97 -4.48 -2.09 4.39
CA MET A 97 -3.32 -2.84 4.89
C MET A 97 -3.69 -4.20 5.49
N GLN A 98 -4.84 -4.31 6.16
CA GLN A 98 -5.40 -5.58 6.60
C GLN A 98 -5.79 -6.47 5.41
N LEU A 99 -6.37 -5.87 4.36
CA LEU A 99 -6.66 -6.52 3.07
C LEU A 99 -5.39 -7.05 2.39
N PHE A 100 -4.28 -6.32 2.43
CA PHE A 100 -3.01 -6.80 1.88
C PHE A 100 -2.48 -7.99 2.69
N LYS A 101 -2.43 -7.85 4.02
CA LYS A 101 -1.97 -8.92 4.92
C LYS A 101 -2.77 -10.22 4.75
N ARG A 102 -4.11 -10.15 4.65
CA ARG A 102 -4.96 -11.35 4.47
C ARG A 102 -4.81 -12.01 3.09
N ASN A 103 -4.29 -11.28 2.09
CA ASN A 103 -4.04 -11.77 0.74
C ASN A 103 -2.57 -12.14 0.47
N GLY A 104 -1.81 -12.44 1.53
CA GLY A 104 -0.46 -12.99 1.39
C GLY A 104 0.60 -12.00 0.92
N VAL A 105 0.32 -10.70 1.02
CA VAL A 105 1.33 -9.65 0.80
C VAL A 105 2.37 -9.73 1.91
N ASN A 106 3.63 -9.95 1.54
CA ASN A 106 4.75 -10.11 2.46
C ASN A 106 5.76 -8.95 2.40
N MET A 107 5.60 -8.07 1.42
CA MET A 107 6.36 -6.82 1.30
C MET A 107 5.39 -5.68 0.99
N HIS A 108 5.52 -4.55 1.69
CA HIS A 108 4.66 -3.39 1.48
C HIS A 108 5.50 -2.11 1.50
N PHE A 109 5.38 -1.35 0.41
CA PHE A 109 5.91 -0.01 0.27
C PHE A 109 4.73 0.95 0.08
N SER A 110 4.48 1.80 1.07
CA SER A 110 3.48 2.86 0.95
C SER A 110 4.16 4.15 0.51
N GLN A 111 3.88 4.61 -0.70
CA GLN A 111 4.36 5.89 -1.19
C GLN A 111 3.42 7.01 -0.74
N ILE A 112 3.95 7.90 0.09
CA ILE A 112 3.22 9.00 0.71
C ILE A 112 3.90 10.33 0.42
N ALA A 113 3.13 11.42 0.52
CA ALA A 113 3.70 12.75 0.45
C ALA A 113 4.67 12.98 1.62
N SER A 114 5.82 13.59 1.33
CA SER A 114 6.88 13.84 2.30
C SER A 114 7.43 15.27 2.22
N ILE A 115 6.79 16.16 1.44
CA ILE A 115 7.19 17.56 1.37
C ILE A 115 6.58 18.36 2.52
N LYS A 116 7.33 19.34 3.01
CA LYS A 116 6.80 20.39 3.89
C LYS A 116 5.74 21.19 3.13
N GLY A 117 4.55 21.32 3.74
CA GLY A 117 3.40 21.97 3.11
C GLY A 117 2.51 21.03 2.29
N GLY A 118 2.87 19.74 2.20
CA GLY A 118 1.94 18.69 1.79
C GLY A 118 0.95 18.33 2.90
N ASP A 119 -0.12 17.64 2.53
CA ASP A 119 -1.20 17.26 3.44
C ASP A 119 -0.75 16.29 4.55
N PHE A 120 -0.52 16.85 5.74
CA PHE A 120 -0.17 16.12 6.96
C PHE A 120 0.99 15.11 6.77
N SER A 121 2.00 15.49 5.99
CA SER A 121 3.10 14.59 5.57
C SER A 121 3.75 13.82 6.73
N GLU A 122 4.02 14.49 7.85
CA GLU A 122 4.63 13.87 9.03
C GLU A 122 3.67 12.92 9.76
N LEU A 123 2.40 13.33 9.95
CA LEU A 123 1.37 12.48 10.56
C LEU A 123 1.11 11.24 9.70
N ARG A 124 1.03 11.40 8.38
CA ARG A 124 0.83 10.32 7.41
C ARG A 124 1.98 9.31 7.47
N SER A 125 3.22 9.80 7.48
CA SER A 125 4.41 8.97 7.67
C SER A 125 4.37 8.19 8.97
N TYR A 126 3.96 8.85 10.06
CA TYR A 126 3.85 8.21 11.36
C TYR A 126 2.76 7.13 11.39
N VAL A 127 1.54 7.42 10.94
CA VAL A 127 0.43 6.46 10.92
C VAL A 127 0.77 5.24 10.07
N VAL A 128 1.27 5.44 8.85
CA VAL A 128 1.69 4.34 7.96
C VAL A 128 2.79 3.50 8.62
N SER A 129 3.79 4.12 9.27
CA SER A 129 4.84 3.37 9.96
C SER A 129 4.31 2.49 11.09
N LYS A 130 3.30 2.97 11.85
CA LYS A 130 2.65 2.18 12.91
C LYS A 130 1.81 1.05 12.35
N LEU A 131 1.10 1.27 11.25
CA LEU A 131 0.32 0.21 10.59
C LEU A 131 1.22 -0.84 9.94
N LEU A 132 2.38 -0.45 9.37
CA LEU A 132 3.36 -1.41 8.83
C LEU A 132 3.91 -2.32 9.94
N TRP A 133 4.03 -1.80 11.17
CA TRP A 133 4.40 -2.60 12.34
C TRP A 133 3.25 -3.48 12.84
N ASN A 134 2.04 -2.92 12.94
CA ASN A 134 0.83 -3.62 13.38
C ASN A 134 -0.41 -3.06 12.68
N VAL A 135 -0.94 -3.80 11.70
CA VAL A 135 -2.13 -3.39 10.94
C VAL A 135 -3.40 -3.34 11.80
N ASP A 136 -3.40 -3.93 12.99
CA ASP A 136 -4.55 -3.99 13.91
C ASP A 136 -4.42 -2.97 15.07
N VAL A 137 -3.47 -2.03 14.97
CA VAL A 137 -3.33 -0.94 15.95
C VAL A 137 -4.57 -0.03 15.95
N ASN A 138 -4.91 0.54 17.10
CA ASN A 138 -5.94 1.57 17.17
C ASN A 138 -5.43 2.86 16.51
N VAL A 139 -5.90 3.13 15.28
CA VAL A 139 -5.42 4.25 14.46
C VAL A 139 -5.74 5.60 15.10
N ASP A 140 -6.94 5.78 15.66
CA ASP A 140 -7.34 7.01 16.35
C ASP A 140 -6.37 7.35 17.48
N SER A 141 -5.99 6.36 18.28
CA SER A 141 -5.00 6.52 19.37
C SER A 141 -3.62 6.88 18.83
N VAL A 142 -3.21 6.30 17.69
CA VAL A 142 -1.95 6.63 17.01
C VAL A 142 -1.97 8.08 16.52
N ILE A 143 -3.06 8.51 15.89
CA ILE A 143 -3.24 9.88 15.40
C ILE A 143 -3.22 10.85 16.57
N HIS A 144 -4.04 10.64 17.60
CA HIS A 144 -4.06 11.49 18.79
C HIS A 144 -2.69 11.54 19.48
N SER A 145 -1.98 10.42 19.60
CA SER A 145 -0.63 10.40 20.17
C SER A 145 0.33 11.28 19.36
N PHE A 146 0.29 11.20 18.04
CA PHE A 146 1.11 12.05 17.18
C PHE A 146 0.72 13.51 17.28
N LEU A 147 -0.58 13.82 17.18
CA LEU A 147 -1.07 15.19 17.20
C LEU A 147 -0.67 15.90 18.50
N ASN A 148 -0.89 15.26 19.64
CA ASN A 148 -0.51 15.80 20.94
C ASN A 148 1.03 15.97 21.07
N GLY A 149 1.82 15.01 20.56
CA GLY A 149 3.28 15.07 20.66
C GLY A 149 3.94 16.05 19.70
N TYR A 150 3.40 16.21 18.49
CA TYR A 150 4.00 17.01 17.42
C TYR A 150 3.44 18.43 17.36
N TYR A 151 2.13 18.60 17.52
CA TYR A 151 1.46 19.90 17.45
C TYR A 151 1.15 20.51 18.83
N GLY A 152 1.27 19.74 19.92
CA GLY A 152 1.08 20.23 21.29
C GLY A 152 -0.32 20.81 21.50
N ASP A 153 -0.39 22.03 22.03
CA ASP A 153 -1.63 22.73 22.36
C ASP A 153 -2.57 22.93 21.16
N ALA A 154 -2.06 22.83 19.92
CA ALA A 154 -2.89 22.93 18.72
C ALA A 154 -3.63 21.63 18.38
N ALA A 155 -3.27 20.49 18.98
CA ALA A 155 -3.82 19.18 18.66
C ALA A 155 -5.38 19.09 18.72
N PRO A 156 -6.08 19.69 19.70
CA PRO A 156 -7.54 19.63 19.78
C PRO A 156 -8.28 20.30 18.61
N TYR A 157 -7.59 21.10 17.80
CA TYR A 157 -8.17 21.79 16.63
C TYR A 157 -7.88 21.06 15.31
N LEU A 158 -7.18 19.93 15.35
CA LEU A 158 -6.69 19.20 14.17
C LEU A 158 -7.30 17.80 14.01
N TYR A 159 -8.20 17.38 14.90
CA TYR A 159 -8.84 16.06 14.89
C TYR A 159 -10.36 16.17 14.84
#